data_AF-A0A7C7CT11-F1
#
_entry.id   AF-A0A7C7CT11-F1
#
_cell.length_a   1.000
_cell.length_b   1.000
_cell.length_c   1.000
_cell.angle_alpha   90.00
_cell.angle_beta   90.00
_cell.angle_gamma   90.00
#
_symmetry.space_group_name_H-M   'P 1'
#
loop_
_entity.id
_entity.type
_entity.pdbx_description
1 polymer ?
#
loop_
_entity_poly.entity_id
_entity_poly.type
_entity_poly.pdbx_seq_one_letter_code
_entity_poly.pdbx_strand_id
1 'polypeptide(L)' 'MPKQKTRRGAAKRFRLTGSGKLKRNKANHRHMLIRRSKSVKRKMRNAGIVDGS' A
#
# COMPACT_ATOMS: atom_id res chain seq x y z
N MET A 1 18.10 2.89 -28.77
CA MET A 1 16.83 3.15 -28.04
C MET A 1 17.02 2.84 -26.55
N PRO A 2 16.79 3.79 -25.63
CA PRO A 2 17.02 3.56 -24.21
C PRO A 2 15.90 2.71 -23.57
N LYS A 3 16.25 1.75 -22.70
CA LYS A 3 15.28 0.96 -21.92
C LYS A 3 14.58 1.85 -20.89
N GLN A 4 13.28 1.62 -20.68
CA GLN A 4 12.55 2.27 -19.59
C GLN A 4 13.09 1.79 -18.23
N LYS A 5 13.41 2.74 -17.35
CA LYS A 5 13.92 2.44 -16.00
C LYS A 5 12.77 2.22 -15.03
N THR A 6 12.93 1.25 -14.13
CA THR A 6 11.94 1.00 -13.09
C THR A 6 11.89 2.16 -12.10
N ARG A 7 10.68 2.67 -11.81
CA ARG A 7 10.47 3.67 -10.77
C ARG A 7 10.65 3.02 -9.40
N ARG A 8 11.88 3.05 -8.86
CA ARG A 8 12.26 2.37 -7.61
C ARG A 8 11.38 2.76 -6.41
N GLY A 9 10.90 4.00 -6.36
CA GLY A 9 9.97 4.46 -5.32
C GLY A 9 8.62 3.74 -5.34
N ALA A 10 8.10 3.38 -6.52
CA ALA A 10 6.87 2.61 -6.66
C ALA A 10 7.11 1.13 -6.34
N ALA A 11 8.21 0.55 -6.84
CA ALA A 11 8.57 -0.84 -6.60
C ALA A 11 8.74 -1.17 -5.10
N LYS A 12 9.15 -0.20 -4.28
CA LYS A 12 9.24 -0.35 -2.81
C LYS A 12 7.88 -0.32 -2.08
N ARG A 13 6.85 0.25 -2.70
CA ARG A 13 5.55 0.55 -2.06
C ARG A 13 4.42 -0.35 -2.53
N PHE A 14 4.47 -0.81 -3.77
CA PHE A 14 3.42 -1.60 -4.41
C PHE A 14 3.94 -2.98 -4.81
N ARG A 15 3.10 -4.00 -4.69
CA ARG A 15 3.38 -5.37 -5.14
C ARG A 15 2.28 -5.83 -6.08
N LEU A 16 2.65 -6.54 -7.14
CA LEU A 16 1.70 -7.18 -8.04
C LEU A 16 1.13 -8.44 -7.36
N THR A 17 -0.18 -8.62 -7.45
CA THR A 17 -0.85 -9.86 -7.06
C THR A 17 -0.94 -10.81 -8.25
N GLY A 18 -1.23 -12.09 -8.01
CA GLY A 18 -1.34 -13.08 -9.10
C GLY A 18 -2.42 -12.75 -10.15
N SER A 19 -3.42 -11.95 -9.78
CA SER A 19 -4.47 -11.46 -10.70
C SER A 19 -4.14 -10.12 -11.37
N GLY A 20 -2.89 -9.64 -11.29
CA GLY A 20 -2.46 -8.39 -11.90
C GLY A 20 -2.85 -7.12 -11.13
N LYS A 21 -3.61 -7.24 -10.02
CA LYS A 21 -3.97 -6.09 -9.17
C LYS A 21 -2.78 -5.62 -8.33
N LEU A 22 -2.71 -4.31 -8.05
CA LEU A 22 -1.67 -3.73 -7.20
C LEU A 22 -2.08 -3.73 -5.72
N LYS A 23 -1.25 -4.36 -4.88
CA LYS A 23 -1.39 -4.38 -3.41
C LYS A 23 -0.58 -3.25 -2.77
N ARG A 24 -1.16 -2.57 -1.78
CA ARG A 24 -0.52 -1.52 -0.97
C ARG A 24 -0.83 -1.65 0.52
N ASN A 25 0.02 -1.08 1.36
CA ASN A 25 -0.30 -0.86 2.77
C ASN A 25 -1.23 0.35 2.94
N LYS A 26 -2.12 0.30 3.93
CA LYS A 26 -3.01 1.42 4.25
C LYS A 26 -2.22 2.55 4.92
N ALA A 27 -2.61 3.78 4.61
CA ALA A 27 -2.00 4.97 5.20
C ALA A 27 -2.39 5.11 6.69
N ASN A 28 -1.66 5.97 7.41
CA ASN A 28 -1.97 6.39 8.76
C ASN A 28 -1.88 5.31 9.86
N HIS A 29 -1.05 4.29 9.65
CA HIS A 29 -0.77 3.24 10.66
C HIS A 29 0.65 3.30 11.25
N ARG A 30 1.39 4.40 11.07
CA ARG A 30 2.79 4.52 11.55
C ARG A 30 2.95 5.25 12.88
N HIS A 31 2.20 6.32 13.13
CA HIS A 31 2.34 7.17 14.30
C HIS A 31 0.96 7.68 14.78
N MET A 32 0.91 8.27 15.98
CA MET A 32 -0.34 8.73 16.63
C MET A 32 -1.41 7.63 16.79
N LEU A 33 -0.99 6.39 17.04
CA LEU A 33 -1.89 5.24 17.21
C LEU A 33 -2.63 5.25 18.57
N ILE A 34 -2.10 5.97 19.56
CA ILE A 34 -2.68 6.08 20.90
C ILE A 34 -4.07 6.71 20.82
N ARG A 35 -4.22 7.78 20.03
CA ARG A 35 -5.48 8.53 19.84
C ARG A 35 -6.53 7.80 19.00
N ARG A 36 -6.20 6.63 18.42
CA ARG A 36 -7.07 5.90 17.48
C ARG A 36 -7.68 4.68 18.16
N SER A 37 -8.96 4.46 17.89
CA SER A 37 -9.69 3.29 18.36
C SER A 37 -9.06 1.97 17.89
N LYS A 38 -9.25 0.90 18.67
CA LYS A 38 -8.71 -0.43 18.34
C LYS A 38 -9.29 -0.97 17.01
N SER A 39 -10.55 -0.66 16.70
CA SER A 39 -11.23 -1.09 15.47
C SER A 39 -10.59 -0.48 14.22
N VAL A 40 -10.28 0.81 14.24
CA VAL A 40 -9.60 1.50 13.12
C VAL A 40 -8.20 0.94 12.92
N LYS A 41 -7.44 0.74 14.00
CA LYS A 41 -6.10 0.13 13.94
C LYS A 41 -6.13 -1.26 13.30
N ARG A 42 -7.11 -2.10 13.67
CA ARG A 42 -7.30 -3.43 13.07
C ARG A 42 -7.60 -3.36 11.58
N LYS A 43 -8.51 -2.48 11.15
CA LYS A 43 -8.82 -2.28 9.71
C LYS A 43 -7.60 -1.81 8.90
N MET A 44 -6.70 -1.04 9.52
CA MET A 44 -5.50 -0.49 8.88
C MET A 44 -4.33 -1.48 8.75
N ARG A 45 -4.31 -2.58 9.52
CA ARG A 45 -3.30 -3.65 9.39
C ARG A 45 -3.38 -4.41 8.08
N ASN A 46 -4.59 -4.59 7.56
CA ASN A 46 -4.81 -5.35 6.34
C ASN A 46 -4.42 -4.51 5.12
N ALA A 47 -3.63 -5.11 4.24
CA ALA A 47 -3.28 -4.50 2.97
C ALA A 47 -4.54 -4.25 2.12
N GLY A 48 -4.53 -3.14 1.38
CA GLY A 48 -5.59 -2.77 0.45
C GLY A 48 -5.14 -3.01 -1.00
N ILE A 49 -6.13 -3.14 -1.88
CA ILE A 49 -5.92 -3.07 -3.33
C ILE A 49 -5.96 -1.59 -3.74
N VAL A 50 -5.13 -1.20 -4.71
CA VAL A 50 -5.20 0.13 -5.34
C VAL A 50 -6.49 0.21 -6.15
N ASP A 51 -7.23 1.30 -5.98
CA ASP A 51 -8.47 1.49 -6.73
C ASP A 51 -8.16 1.69 -8.22
N GLY A 52 -9.03 1.16 -9.08
CA GLY A 52 -8.89 1.27 -10.53
C GLY A 52 -9.69 2.47 -11.02
N SER A 53 -9.04 3.64 -11.10
CA SER A 53 -9.51 4.77 -11.92
C SER A 53 -8.73 4.80 -13.21
#